data_AF-A0A3B0XEX5-F1
#
_entry.id   AF-A0A3B0XEX5-F1
#
_cell.length_a   1.000
_cell.length_b   1.000
_cell.length_c   1.000
_cell.angle_alpha   90.00
_cell.angle_beta   90.00
_cell.angle_gamma   90.00
#
_symmetry.space_group_name_H-M   'P 1'
#
loop_
_entity.id
_entity.type
_entity.pdbx_description
1 polymer ?
#
loop_
_entity_poly.entity_id
_entity_poly.type
_entity_poly.pdbx_seq_one_letter_code
_entity_poly.pdbx_strand_id
1 'polypeptide(L)'
;MMHELSDVDKEIYACLDPENLSSFFLFAGAGSGKTGSLVRVLTEFRKNHSHKLRLNGQKVAIITYTNAACDEIRRRLEFNSVFSVSTIHSFCWELIKPFQSDIKDWVRQNTGQELEEIKQAQKKGRAGTKAAIDRDIKIASKNRRLSNLDMIRSFVYSPNGTNSSRDSLNH
;
A
#
# COMPACT_ATOMS: atom_id res chain seq x y z
N MET A 1 26.27 13.32 -18.75
CA MET A 1 25.74 13.44 -20.12
C MET A 1 24.29 13.00 -20.08
N MET A 2 23.32 13.90 -20.31
CA MET A 2 21.94 13.47 -20.53
C MET A 2 21.88 12.85 -21.93
N HIS A 3 21.59 11.55 -22.01
CA HIS A 3 21.28 10.93 -23.28
C HIS A 3 19.95 11.46 -23.79
N GLU A 4 19.91 11.79 -25.07
CA GLU A 4 18.69 12.12 -25.79
C GLU A 4 17.67 10.97 -25.63
N LEU A 5 16.38 11.29 -25.49
CA LEU A 5 15.33 10.29 -25.41
C LEU A 5 15.30 9.50 -26.71
N SER A 6 15.26 8.17 -26.63
CA SER A 6 14.99 7.32 -27.78
C SER A 6 13.57 7.56 -28.31
N ASP A 7 13.27 7.09 -29.51
CA ASP A 7 11.92 7.24 -30.08
C ASP A 7 10.85 6.58 -29.22
N VAL A 8 11.13 5.41 -28.65
CA VAL A 8 10.25 4.76 -27.67
C VAL A 8 10.08 5.62 -26.41
N ASP A 9 11.16 6.22 -25.89
CA ASP A 9 11.06 7.09 -24.72
C ASP A 9 10.21 8.35 -25.03
N LYS A 10 10.29 8.89 -26.25
CA LYS A 10 9.44 10.00 -26.71
C LYS A 10 7.96 9.62 -26.80
N GLU A 11 7.64 8.42 -27.31
CA GLU A 11 6.27 7.91 -27.34
C GLU A 11 5.70 7.75 -25.93
N ILE A 12 6.47 7.17 -25.01
CA ILE A 12 6.06 7.05 -23.61
C ILE A 12 5.87 8.44 -23.00
N TYR A 13 6.78 9.38 -23.25
CA TYR A 13 6.67 10.76 -22.75
C TYR A 13 5.38 11.44 -23.22
N ALA A 14 5.01 11.28 -24.50
CA ALA A 14 3.79 11.85 -25.05
C ALA A 14 2.53 11.34 -24.34
N CYS A 15 2.51 10.08 -23.90
CA CYS A 15 1.41 9.51 -23.12
C CYS A 15 1.28 10.11 -21.70
N LEU A 16 2.33 10.76 -21.18
CA LEU A 16 2.35 11.36 -19.85
C LEU A 16 1.97 12.85 -19.84
N ASP A 17 1.61 13.45 -20.98
CA ASP A 17 1.17 14.84 -21.03
C ASP A 17 -0.05 15.06 -20.09
N PRO A 18 0.05 15.93 -19.06
CA PRO A 18 -1.05 16.17 -18.14
C PRO A 18 -2.32 16.72 -18.79
N GLU A 19 -2.21 17.37 -19.96
CA GLU A 19 -3.36 17.89 -20.70
C GLU A 19 -4.00 16.82 -21.61
N ASN A 20 -3.29 15.71 -21.89
CA ASN A 20 -3.74 14.64 -22.77
C ASN A 20 -3.20 13.26 -22.35
N LEU A 21 -3.51 12.85 -21.12
CA LEU A 21 -3.03 11.58 -20.57
C LEU A 21 -3.58 10.38 -21.34
N SER A 22 -2.67 9.48 -21.73
CA SER A 22 -3.01 8.29 -22.48
C SER A 22 -2.49 7.03 -21.78
N SER A 23 -3.35 6.01 -21.68
CA SER A 23 -2.96 4.71 -21.12
C SER A 23 -2.22 3.89 -22.18
N PHE A 24 -1.14 3.21 -21.78
CA PHE A 24 -0.36 2.35 -22.66
C PHE A 24 0.17 1.12 -21.93
N PHE A 25 0.55 0.10 -22.72
CA PHE A 25 1.25 -1.09 -22.25
C PHE A 25 2.62 -1.18 -22.92
N LEU A 26 3.67 -1.36 -22.11
CA LEU A 26 5.03 -1.54 -22.62
C LEU A 26 5.40 -3.03 -22.63
N PHE A 27 5.40 -3.63 -23.82
CA PHE A 27 5.94 -4.99 -24.01
C PHE A 27 7.45 -4.92 -24.18
N ALA A 28 8.20 -5.57 -23.29
CA ALA A 28 9.65 -5.56 -23.37
C ALA A 28 10.29 -6.80 -22.75
N GLY A 29 11.20 -7.44 -23.49
CA GLY A 29 11.94 -8.63 -23.06
C GLY A 29 12.87 -8.39 -21.88
N ALA A 30 13.50 -9.44 -21.36
CA ALA A 30 14.56 -9.31 -20.36
C ALA A 30 15.71 -8.44 -20.91
N GLY A 31 16.32 -7.62 -20.06
CA GLY A 31 17.46 -6.77 -20.45
C GLY A 31 17.15 -5.59 -21.39
N SER A 32 15.93 -5.44 -21.89
CA SER A 32 15.50 -4.37 -22.82
C SER A 32 15.56 -2.93 -22.28
N GLY A 33 15.95 -2.73 -21.02
CA GLY A 33 16.10 -1.40 -20.46
C GLY A 33 14.82 -0.72 -19.95
N LYS A 34 13.71 -1.46 -19.75
CA LYS A 34 12.42 -0.94 -19.22
C LYS A 34 12.57 0.08 -18.09
N THR A 35 13.29 -0.30 -17.03
CA THR A 35 13.52 0.53 -15.86
C THR A 35 14.33 1.78 -16.21
N GLY A 36 15.27 1.68 -17.16
CA GLY A 36 16.05 2.80 -17.66
C GLY A 36 15.17 3.80 -18.43
N SER A 37 14.32 3.30 -19.34
CA SER A 37 13.33 4.11 -20.06
C SER A 37 12.38 4.84 -19.11
N LEU A 38 11.79 4.13 -18.15
CA LEU A 38 10.93 4.73 -17.12
C LEU A 38 11.63 5.89 -16.41
N VAL A 39 12.87 5.70 -15.95
CA VAL A 39 13.63 6.74 -15.24
C VAL A 39 13.94 7.93 -16.13
N ARG A 40 14.37 7.71 -17.39
CA ARG A 40 14.68 8.80 -18.32
C ARG A 40 13.45 9.64 -18.64
N VAL A 41 12.33 8.98 -18.98
CA VAL A 41 11.07 9.65 -19.30
C VAL A 41 10.56 10.45 -18.11
N LEU A 42 10.55 9.88 -16.91
CA LEU A 42 10.11 10.60 -15.70
C LEU A 42 11.06 11.75 -15.32
N THR A 43 12.36 11.59 -15.56
CA THR A 43 13.37 12.64 -15.34
C THR A 43 13.16 13.83 -16.28
N GLU A 44 12.74 13.57 -17.53
CA GLU A 44 12.35 14.63 -18.46
C GLU A 44 11.00 15.24 -18.05
N PHE A 45 10.01 14.41 -17.70
CA PHE A 45 8.67 14.86 -17.32
C PHE A 45 8.72 15.82 -16.14
N ARG A 46 9.52 15.53 -15.11
CA ARG A 46 9.62 16.42 -13.94
C ARG A 46 10.16 17.81 -14.28
N LYS A 47 11.01 17.97 -15.31
CA LYS A 47 11.55 19.29 -15.67
C LYS A 47 10.44 20.25 -16.07
N ASN A 48 9.45 19.74 -16.80
CA ASN A 48 8.38 20.55 -17.38
C ASN A 48 7.14 20.65 -16.47
N HIS A 49 6.90 19.65 -15.60
CA HIS A 49 5.64 19.56 -14.86
C HIS A 49 5.76 19.65 -13.33
N SER A 50 6.97 19.60 -12.76
CA SER A 50 7.16 19.55 -11.29
C SER A 50 6.55 20.74 -10.56
N HIS A 51 6.65 21.95 -11.11
CA HIS A 51 6.11 23.15 -10.49
C HIS A 51 4.57 23.10 -10.38
N LYS A 52 3.89 22.80 -11.49
CA LYS A 52 2.42 22.67 -11.55
C LYS A 52 1.91 21.59 -10.59
N LEU A 53 2.55 20.42 -10.58
CA LEU A 53 2.18 19.32 -9.69
C LEU A 53 2.31 19.72 -8.22
N ARG A 54 3.40 20.40 -7.83
CA ARG A 54 3.60 20.87 -6.45
C ARG A 54 2.56 21.90 -6.03
N LEU A 55 2.25 22.88 -6.88
CA LEU A 55 1.23 23.88 -6.60
C LEU A 55 -0.15 23.25 -6.37
N ASN A 56 -0.46 22.18 -7.10
CA ASN A 56 -1.72 21.46 -6.98
C ASN A 56 -1.72 20.38 -5.88
N GLY A 57 -0.62 20.20 -5.14
CA GLY A 57 -0.49 19.11 -4.16
C GLY A 57 -0.51 17.71 -4.79
N GLN A 58 -0.21 17.59 -6.08
CA GLN A 58 -0.24 16.34 -6.85
C GLN A 58 1.13 15.66 -6.90
N LYS A 59 1.10 14.33 -7.03
CA LYS A 59 2.29 13.49 -7.22
C LYS A 59 2.02 12.44 -8.29
N VAL A 60 3.08 11.98 -8.94
CA VAL A 60 3.04 10.82 -9.83
C VAL A 60 3.30 9.56 -9.01
N ALA A 61 2.31 8.68 -8.93
CA ALA A 61 2.43 7.40 -8.25
C ALA A 61 3.18 6.38 -9.12
N ILE A 62 4.16 5.69 -8.53
CA ILE A 62 4.94 4.64 -9.17
C ILE A 62 4.85 3.39 -8.30
N ILE A 63 4.16 2.37 -8.81
CA ILE A 63 3.85 1.16 -8.05
C ILE A 63 4.78 0.03 -8.51
N THR A 64 5.50 -0.58 -7.58
CA THR A 64 6.39 -1.72 -7.86
C THR A 64 6.02 -2.95 -7.02
N TYR A 65 6.56 -4.12 -7.39
CA TYR A 65 6.24 -5.35 -6.68
C TYR A 65 6.97 -5.49 -5.33
N THR A 66 8.22 -5.01 -5.22
CA THR A 66 9.05 -5.20 -4.02
C THR A 66 9.55 -3.87 -3.46
N ASN A 67 9.90 -3.85 -2.16
CA ASN A 67 10.53 -2.69 -1.54
C ASN A 67 11.92 -2.40 -2.13
N ALA A 68 12.69 -3.44 -2.45
CA ALA A 68 13.98 -3.26 -3.12
C ALA A 68 13.84 -2.55 -4.47
N ALA A 69 12.79 -2.87 -5.26
CA ALA A 69 12.48 -2.15 -6.49
C ALA A 69 12.02 -0.70 -6.21
N CYS A 70 11.25 -0.46 -5.14
CA CYS A 70 10.91 0.90 -4.72
C CYS A 70 12.17 1.72 -4.46
N ASP A 71 13.09 1.18 -3.67
CA ASP A 71 14.31 1.89 -3.26
C ASP A 71 15.23 2.15 -4.44
N GLU A 72 15.36 1.20 -5.35
CA GLU A 72 16.12 1.38 -6.59
C GLU A 72 15.53 2.49 -7.46
N ILE A 73 14.21 2.54 -7.64
CA ILE A 73 13.55 3.61 -8.40
C ILE A 73 13.67 4.97 -7.69
N ARG A 74 13.45 5.03 -6.36
CA ARG A 74 13.60 6.27 -5.58
C ARG A 74 15.02 6.84 -5.73
N ARG A 75 16.03 5.99 -5.61
CA ARG A 75 17.44 6.37 -5.78
C ARG A 75 17.71 6.92 -7.17
N ARG A 76 17.23 6.24 -8.22
CA ARG A 76 17.39 6.67 -9.62
C ARG A 76 16.65 7.96 -9.95
N LEU A 77 15.54 8.25 -9.27
CA LEU A 77 14.79 9.50 -9.38
C LEU A 77 15.22 10.56 -8.35
N GLU A 78 16.35 10.33 -7.67
CA GLU A 78 16.98 11.26 -6.70
C GLU A 78 16.03 11.66 -5.57
N PHE A 79 15.17 10.73 -5.12
CA PHE A 79 14.20 10.94 -4.05
C PHE A 79 13.30 12.17 -4.26
N ASN A 80 13.04 12.53 -5.52
CA ASN A 80 12.27 13.73 -5.83
C ASN A 80 10.82 13.60 -5.34
N SER A 81 10.38 14.56 -4.51
CA SER A 81 9.06 14.56 -3.87
C SER A 81 7.84 14.60 -4.81
N VAL A 82 8.04 14.89 -6.10
CA VAL A 82 6.97 14.79 -7.13
C VAL A 82 6.57 13.33 -7.36
N PHE A 83 7.45 12.38 -7.08
CA PHE A 83 7.18 10.96 -7.26
C PHE A 83 6.83 10.30 -5.92
N SER A 84 5.76 9.52 -5.92
CA SER A 84 5.40 8.63 -4.81
C SER A 84 5.66 7.20 -5.23
N VAL A 85 6.80 6.64 -4.81
CA VAL A 85 7.19 5.26 -5.14
C VAL A 85 6.79 4.34 -3.99
N SER A 86 6.04 3.29 -4.27
CA SER A 86 5.54 2.37 -3.24
C SER A 86 5.24 0.98 -3.80
N THR A 87 5.14 -0.01 -2.92
CA THR A 87 4.47 -1.27 -3.31
C THR A 87 2.97 -1.04 -3.42
N ILE A 88 2.25 -1.99 -4.03
CA ILE A 88 0.78 -1.91 -4.10
C ILE A 88 0.15 -1.85 -2.71
N HIS A 89 0.66 -2.61 -1.74
CA HIS A 89 0.17 -2.61 -0.36
C HIS A 89 0.33 -1.24 0.30
N SER A 90 1.53 -0.65 0.20
CA SER A 90 1.78 0.67 0.76
C SER A 90 0.95 1.75 0.04
N PHE A 91 0.77 1.65 -1.28
CA PHE A 91 -0.08 2.55 -2.04
C PHE A 91 -1.54 2.50 -1.56
N CYS A 92 -2.13 1.30 -1.49
CA CYS A 92 -3.50 1.13 -1.01
C CYS A 92 -3.66 1.62 0.43
N TRP A 93 -2.68 1.34 1.30
CA TRP A 93 -2.74 1.82 2.69
C TRP A 93 -2.72 3.35 2.79
N GLU A 94 -1.93 4.05 1.97
CA GLU A 94 -1.95 5.52 1.95
C GLU A 94 -3.32 6.09 1.58
N LEU A 95 -4.09 5.39 0.74
CA LEU A 95 -5.47 5.76 0.39
C LEU A 95 -6.47 5.43 1.51
N ILE A 96 -6.27 4.33 2.23
CA ILE A 96 -7.21 3.82 3.25
C ILE A 96 -6.99 4.50 4.61
N LYS A 97 -5.75 4.76 5.01
CA LYS A 97 -5.39 5.25 6.35
C LYS A 97 -6.08 6.54 6.79
N PRO A 98 -6.53 7.47 5.94
CA PRO A 98 -7.26 8.65 6.43
C PRO A 98 -8.64 8.29 7.04
N PHE A 99 -9.23 7.16 6.64
CA PHE A 99 -10.58 6.74 7.01
C PHE A 99 -10.62 6.00 8.36
N GLN A 100 -10.05 6.59 9.41
CA GLN A 100 -9.85 5.96 10.71
C GLN A 100 -11.15 5.54 11.41
N SER A 101 -12.23 6.32 11.24
CA SER A 101 -13.55 5.96 11.76
C SER A 101 -14.11 4.72 11.07
N ASP A 102 -14.06 4.71 9.74
CA ASP A 102 -14.57 3.58 8.94
C ASP A 102 -13.77 2.30 9.22
N ILE A 103 -12.44 2.41 9.35
CA ILE A 103 -11.58 1.31 9.77
C ILE A 103 -12.00 0.80 11.15
N LYS A 104 -12.25 1.69 12.12
CA LYS A 104 -12.68 1.30 13.47
C LYS A 104 -14.00 0.51 13.43
N ASP A 105 -14.96 1.00 12.68
CA ASP A 105 -16.29 0.40 12.58
C ASP A 105 -16.21 -0.96 11.88
N TRP A 106 -15.43 -1.06 10.81
CA TRP A 106 -15.14 -2.33 10.16
C TRP A 106 -14.46 -3.32 11.11
N VAL A 107 -13.43 -2.90 11.85
CA VAL A 107 -12.75 -3.77 12.83
C VAL A 107 -13.71 -4.23 13.92
N ARG A 108 -14.62 -3.37 14.39
CA ARG A 108 -15.62 -3.71 15.41
C ARG A 108 -16.56 -4.81 14.90
N GLN A 109 -17.11 -4.62 13.70
CA GLN A 109 -18.04 -5.56 13.07
C GLN A 109 -17.35 -6.90 12.80
N ASN A 110 -16.20 -6.89 12.12
CA ASN A 110 -15.45 -8.09 11.77
C ASN A 110 -15.01 -8.88 13.03
N THR A 111 -14.45 -8.19 14.03
CA THR A 111 -14.04 -8.83 15.29
C THR A 111 -15.24 -9.41 16.05
N GLY A 112 -16.39 -8.73 16.02
CA GLY A 112 -17.64 -9.20 16.62
C GLY A 112 -18.17 -10.47 15.95
N GLN A 113 -18.14 -10.52 14.62
CA GLN A 113 -18.54 -11.70 13.85
C GLN A 113 -17.64 -12.91 14.14
N GLU A 114 -16.31 -12.74 14.04
CA GLU A 114 -15.34 -13.81 14.34
C GLU A 114 -15.50 -14.33 15.78
N LEU A 115 -15.76 -13.43 16.74
CA LEU A 115 -15.99 -13.81 18.13
C LEU A 115 -17.24 -14.68 18.28
N GLU A 116 -18.32 -14.36 17.59
CA GLU A 116 -19.55 -15.16 17.62
C GLU A 116 -19.31 -16.54 17.00
N GLU A 117 -18.62 -16.62 15.86
CA GLU A 117 -18.25 -17.89 15.23
C GLU A 117 -17.43 -18.78 16.17
N ILE A 118 -16.43 -18.22 16.85
CA ILE A 118 -15.58 -18.96 17.81
C ILE A 118 -16.41 -19.41 19.03
N LYS A 119 -17.31 -18.56 19.55
CA LYS A 119 -18.21 -18.93 20.66
C LYS A 119 -19.15 -20.06 20.29
N GLN A 120 -19.70 -20.05 19.08
CA GLN A 120 -20.55 -21.13 18.58
C GLN A 120 -19.77 -22.44 18.43
N ALA A 121 -18.54 -22.38 17.89
CA ALA A 121 -17.66 -23.54 17.82
C ALA A 121 -17.27 -24.08 19.21
N GLN A 122 -17.11 -23.20 20.21
CA GLN A 122 -16.82 -23.59 21.59
C GLN A 122 -18.01 -24.32 22.22
N LYS A 123 -19.23 -23.81 22.06
CA LYS A 123 -20.47 -24.46 22.57
C LYS A 123 -20.68 -25.87 22.01
N LYS A 124 -20.33 -26.08 20.74
CA LYS A 124 -20.46 -27.38 20.06
C LYS A 124 -19.29 -28.34 20.34
N GLY A 125 -18.19 -27.84 20.90
CA GLY A 125 -16.95 -28.58 21.10
C GLY A 125 -16.91 -29.38 22.41
N ARG A 126 -16.04 -30.41 22.45
CA ARG A 126 -15.77 -31.16 23.69
C ARG A 126 -14.86 -30.34 24.62
N ALA A 127 -15.33 -30.12 25.85
CA ALA A 127 -14.58 -29.46 26.92
C ALA A 127 -13.29 -30.24 27.29
N GLY A 128 -12.29 -29.51 27.79
CA GLY A 128 -11.01 -30.09 28.24
C GLY A 128 -10.05 -30.49 27.11
N THR A 129 -10.42 -30.29 25.84
CA THR A 129 -9.51 -30.53 24.70
C THR A 129 -8.58 -29.33 24.48
N LYS A 130 -7.42 -29.56 23.87
CA LYS A 130 -6.52 -28.47 23.42
C LYS A 130 -7.25 -27.44 22.57
N ALA A 131 -8.12 -27.90 21.65
CA ALA A 131 -8.92 -27.04 20.80
C ALA A 131 -9.90 -26.15 21.60
N ALA A 132 -10.47 -26.65 22.71
CA ALA A 132 -11.31 -25.84 23.58
C ALA A 132 -10.51 -24.76 24.30
N ILE A 133 -9.32 -25.10 24.81
CA ILE A 133 -8.40 -24.17 25.46
C ILE A 133 -7.94 -23.07 24.49
N ASP A 134 -7.56 -23.45 23.25
CA ASP A 134 -7.13 -22.52 22.21
C ASP A 134 -8.26 -21.54 21.82
N ARG A 135 -9.51 -22.02 21.79
CA ARG A 135 -10.68 -21.15 21.53
C ARG A 135 -10.93 -20.18 22.69
N ASP A 136 -10.81 -20.61 23.94
CA ASP A 136 -10.95 -19.72 25.10
C ASP A 136 -9.91 -18.59 25.07
N ILE A 137 -8.66 -18.90 24.71
CA ILE A 137 -7.59 -17.90 24.51
C ILE A 137 -7.98 -16.90 23.40
N LYS A 138 -8.50 -17.39 22.27
CA LYS A 138 -8.95 -16.53 21.17
C LYS A 138 -10.14 -15.66 21.56
N ILE A 139 -11.13 -16.20 22.27
CA ILE A 139 -12.29 -15.47 22.80
C ILE A 139 -11.81 -14.34 23.71
N ALA A 140 -10.94 -14.64 24.67
CA ALA A 140 -10.38 -13.64 25.58
C ALA A 140 -9.63 -12.54 24.82
N SER A 141 -8.81 -12.91 23.84
CA SER A 141 -8.07 -11.97 22.99
C SER A 141 -9.01 -11.04 22.18
N LYS A 142 -10.05 -11.60 21.56
CA LYS A 142 -11.02 -10.83 20.75
C LYS A 142 -11.87 -9.90 21.62
N ASN A 143 -12.34 -10.36 22.78
CA ASN A 143 -13.01 -9.50 23.76
C ASN A 143 -12.12 -8.33 24.20
N ARG A 144 -10.84 -8.61 24.46
CA ARG A 144 -9.85 -7.58 24.80
C ARG A 144 -9.65 -6.59 23.65
N ARG A 145 -9.61 -7.05 22.39
CA ARG A 145 -9.52 -6.15 21.23
C ARG A 145 -10.74 -5.22 21.15
N LEU A 146 -11.94 -5.77 21.28
CA LEU A 146 -13.19 -4.98 21.26
C LEU A 146 -13.23 -3.95 22.38
N SER A 147 -12.86 -4.31 23.61
CA SER A 147 -12.90 -3.38 24.74
C SER A 147 -11.89 -2.24 24.65
N ASN A 148 -10.76 -2.44 23.95
CA ASN A 148 -9.76 -1.40 23.73
C ASN A 148 -9.98 -0.60 22.44
N LEU A 149 -10.95 -0.98 21.60
CA LEU A 149 -11.10 -0.44 20.26
C LEU A 149 -11.43 1.06 20.27
N ASP A 150 -12.22 1.51 21.24
CA ASP A 150 -12.60 2.91 21.37
C ASP A 150 -11.41 3.80 21.77
N MET A 151 -10.40 3.23 22.44
CA MET A 151 -9.17 3.92 22.82
C MET A 151 -8.18 4.10 21.65
N ILE A 152 -8.36 3.37 20.55
CA ILE A 152 -7.48 3.47 19.38
C ILE A 152 -7.79 4.75 18.62
N ARG A 153 -6.78 5.63 18.52
CA ARG A 153 -6.89 6.92 17.80
C ARG A 153 -6.56 6.81 16.32
N SER A 154 -5.62 5.93 15.98
CA SER A 154 -5.19 5.69 14.61
C SER A 154 -4.80 4.24 14.49
N PHE A 155 -5.23 3.58 13.44
CA PHE A 155 -4.78 2.27 13.02
C PHE A 155 -3.51 2.39 12.18
N VAL A 156 -2.68 1.36 12.25
CA VAL A 156 -1.46 1.23 11.47
C VAL A 156 -1.46 -0.11 10.76
N TYR A 157 -1.00 -0.12 9.51
CA TYR A 157 -0.76 -1.33 8.76
C TYR A 157 0.64 -1.28 8.17
N SER A 158 1.39 -2.35 8.39
CA SER A 158 2.67 -2.57 7.71
C SER A 158 2.63 -3.95 7.04
N PRO A 159 2.80 -4.03 5.71
CA PRO A 159 2.90 -5.32 5.02
C PRO A 159 4.21 -6.05 5.34
N ASN A 160 5.23 -5.35 5.84
CA ASN A 160 6.57 -5.90 6.08
C ASN A 160 6.93 -6.00 7.58
N GLY A 161 6.06 -5.50 8.47
CA GLY A 161 6.36 -5.36 9.90
C GLY A 161 5.54 -6.30 10.77
N THR A 162 5.99 -6.46 12.02
CA THR A 162 5.19 -7.11 13.06
C THR A 162 4.05 -6.19 13.48
N ASN A 163 2.83 -6.53 13.05
CA ASN A 163 1.59 -5.85 13.40
C ASN A 163 1.11 -6.28 14.82
N SER A 164 1.98 -6.12 15.82
CA SER A 164 1.76 -6.61 17.20
C SER A 164 1.14 -5.58 18.14
N SER A 165 1.08 -4.31 17.74
CA SER A 165 0.46 -3.25 18.53
C SER A 165 -1.06 -3.35 18.50
N ARG A 166 -1.73 -2.73 19.48
CA ARG A 166 -3.20 -2.83 19.61
C ARG A 166 -3.93 -2.18 18.45
N ASP A 167 -3.34 -1.13 17.92
CA ASP A 167 -3.73 -0.33 16.76
C ASP A 167 -3.31 -0.95 15.42
N SER A 168 -2.54 -2.04 15.43
CA SER A 168 -2.18 -2.71 14.19
C SER A 168 -3.37 -3.42 13.54
N LEU A 169 -3.44 -3.31 12.22
CA LEU A 169 -4.25 -4.16 11.34
C LEU A 169 -3.38 -5.32 10.83
N ASN A 170 -4.01 -6.47 10.66
CA ASN A 170 -3.37 -7.65 10.09
C ASN A 170 -3.86 -7.89 8.66
N HIS A 171 -3.12 -8.75 7.96
CA HIS A 171 -3.46 -9.22 6.64
C HIS A 171 -4.71 -10.09 6.63
#